data_AF-A0A6L7SRC5-F1
#
_entry.id   AF-A0A6L7SRC5-F1
#
_cell.length_a   1.000
_cell.length_b   1.000
_cell.length_c   1.000
_cell.angle_alpha   90.00
_cell.angle_beta   90.00
_cell.angle_gamma   90.00
#
_symmetry.space_group_name_H-M   'P 1'
#
loop_
_entity.id
_entity.type
_entity.pdbx_description
1 polymer ?
#
loop_
_entity_poly.entity_id
_entity_poly.type
_entity_poly.pdbx_seq_one_letter_code
_entity_poly.pdbx_strand_id
1 'polypeptide(L)'
;MLKDFYPFELRQSSLHYSSSRLDGNNVYESLLLVSLAEKRQGADWKSLVDSFELLSSWAIKEFFQCGNVWQTGAGSACSLEDVIGRIHEVTGELEWAPDKNFPSSVVSVKDAGLDFISHRNLIDLRKGGGIFYFGQSACGNDWPSKVKIDLRENRYKRFFREPYANPVKVFTIPYLLASSHEKMLEATSDLCGLVFDRSRLTSLLCGMLDDSDVKEEISRVYTLAEKCNQ
;
A
#
# COMPACT_ATOMS: atom_id res chain seq x y z
N MET A 1 5.18 20.39 1.29
CA MET A 1 5.24 20.51 2.77
C MET A 1 3.81 20.32 3.27
N LEU A 2 3.58 19.47 4.28
CA LEU A 2 2.24 19.00 4.70
C LEU A 2 1.30 20.07 5.28
N LYS A 3 1.80 21.29 5.52
CA LYS A 3 1.04 22.47 6.00
C LYS A 3 0.04 22.10 7.10
N ASP A 4 -1.25 22.20 6.80
CA ASP A 4 -2.33 22.07 7.78
C ASP A 4 -2.52 20.62 8.27
N PHE A 5 -2.03 19.64 7.50
CA PHE A 5 -2.11 18.22 7.80
C PHE A 5 -0.99 17.69 8.70
N TYR A 6 -0.02 18.53 9.06
CA TYR A 6 1.05 18.15 10.00
C TYR A 6 0.67 18.57 11.44
N PRO A 7 0.55 17.62 12.39
CA PRO A 7 0.04 17.91 13.73
C PRO A 7 1.08 18.51 14.70
N PHE A 8 2.31 18.76 14.24
CA PHE A 8 3.37 19.30 15.08
C PHE A 8 3.77 20.71 14.63
N GLU A 9 3.96 21.59 15.60
CA GLU A 9 4.50 22.92 15.41
C GLU A 9 5.89 23.00 16.03
N LEU A 10 6.86 23.56 15.31
CA LEU A 10 8.16 23.88 15.88
C LEU A 10 8.02 25.17 16.69
N ARG A 11 8.14 25.08 18.02
CA ARG A 11 8.20 26.26 18.90
C ARG A 11 9.56 26.28 19.57
N GLN A 12 10.32 27.34 19.32
CA GLN A 12 11.73 27.46 19.72
C GLN A 12 12.57 26.30 19.15
N SER A 13 12.85 25.29 19.96
CA SER A 13 13.67 24.12 19.61
C SER A 13 12.96 22.79 19.91
N SER A 14 11.65 22.82 20.21
CA SER A 14 10.85 21.64 20.50
C SER A 14 9.68 21.51 19.54
N LEU A 15 9.34 20.26 19.20
CA LEU A 15 8.11 19.93 18.50
C LEU A 15 6.97 19.88 19.51
N HIS A 16 5.95 20.70 19.30
CA HIS A 16 4.73 20.69 20.09
C HIS A 16 3.60 20.10 19.27
N TYR A 17 2.96 19.08 19.81
CA TYR A 17 1.74 18.53 19.26
C TYR A 17 0.58 19.51 19.48
N SER A 18 -0.23 19.74 18.45
CA SER A 18 -1.41 20.60 18.51
C SER A 18 -2.66 19.80 18.18
N SER A 19 -3.47 19.53 19.21
CA SER A 19 -4.70 18.75 19.06
C SER A 19 -5.86 19.53 18.45
N SER A 20 -5.76 20.85 18.32
CA SER A 20 -6.82 21.72 17.80
C SER A 20 -7.10 21.56 16.30
N ARG A 21 -6.51 20.55 15.65
CA ARG A 21 -6.69 20.20 14.22
C ARG A 21 -7.25 18.79 14.01
N LEU A 22 -7.76 18.16 15.07
CA LEU A 22 -8.00 16.72 15.16
C LEU A 22 -9.46 16.36 15.38
N ASP A 23 -10.23 16.25 14.31
CA ASP A 23 -11.55 15.64 14.35
C ASP A 23 -11.47 14.14 13.98
N GLY A 24 -10.59 13.36 14.64
CA GLY A 24 -10.43 11.90 14.45
C GLY A 24 -9.92 11.45 13.07
N ASN A 25 -9.82 12.37 12.11
CA ASN A 25 -9.45 12.14 10.72
C ASN A 25 -8.04 12.63 10.38
N ASN A 26 -7.15 12.73 11.38
CA ASN A 26 -5.77 13.12 11.12
C ASN A 26 -4.98 11.94 10.57
N VAL A 27 -4.94 11.87 9.24
CA VAL A 27 -4.19 10.86 8.49
C VAL A 27 -2.74 10.76 8.98
N TYR A 28 -2.06 11.89 9.19
CA TYR A 28 -0.65 11.88 9.57
C TYR A 28 -0.45 11.18 10.91
N GLU A 29 -1.32 11.47 11.87
CA GLU A 29 -1.29 10.88 13.19
C GLU A 29 -1.61 9.39 13.16
N SER A 30 -2.66 8.98 12.45
CA SER A 30 -2.99 7.56 12.27
C SER A 30 -1.79 6.78 11.71
N LEU A 31 -1.15 7.32 10.66
CA LEU A 31 0.05 6.70 10.08
C LEU A 31 1.26 6.74 11.02
N LEU A 32 1.41 7.80 11.83
CA LEU A 32 2.45 7.86 12.86
C LEU A 32 2.24 6.75 13.90
N LEU A 33 1.02 6.56 14.40
CA LEU A 33 0.70 5.50 15.36
C LEU A 33 0.97 4.10 14.79
N VAL A 34 0.64 3.86 13.51
CA VAL A 34 1.00 2.60 12.83
C VAL A 34 2.52 2.38 12.87
N SER A 35 3.31 3.42 12.57
CA SER A 35 4.78 3.31 12.57
C SER A 35 5.37 3.07 13.97
N LEU A 36 4.64 3.46 15.02
CA LEU A 36 5.05 3.31 16.42
C LEU A 36 4.58 1.99 17.06
N ALA A 37 3.63 1.29 16.43
CA ALA A 37 3.02 0.07 16.96
C ALA A 37 4.05 -0.94 17.49
N GLU A 38 3.98 -1.22 18.80
CA GLU A 38 4.87 -2.14 19.51
C GLU A 38 4.40 -3.60 19.40
N LYS A 39 3.10 -3.84 19.57
CA LYS A 39 2.50 -5.18 19.47
C LYS A 39 2.15 -5.51 18.01
N ARG A 40 3.03 -6.28 17.38
CA ARG A 40 2.93 -6.65 15.95
C ARG A 40 2.50 -8.09 15.71
N GLN A 41 1.51 -8.53 16.49
CA GLN A 41 0.99 -9.89 16.43
C GLN A 41 -0.48 -9.93 16.88
N GLY A 42 -1.19 -10.99 16.49
CA GLY A 42 -2.59 -11.18 16.86
C GLY A 42 -3.59 -10.51 15.91
N ALA A 43 -4.86 -10.59 16.27
CA ALA A 43 -5.99 -10.19 15.41
C ALA A 43 -6.06 -8.67 15.17
N ASP A 44 -5.77 -7.85 16.18
CA ASP A 44 -5.76 -6.40 16.05
C ASP A 44 -4.65 -5.93 15.10
N TRP A 45 -3.43 -6.48 15.23
CA TRP A 45 -2.33 -6.19 14.32
C TRP A 45 -2.65 -6.60 12.88
N LYS A 46 -3.23 -7.80 12.69
CA LYS A 46 -3.64 -8.23 11.36
C LYS A 46 -4.66 -7.26 10.76
N SER A 47 -5.67 -6.89 11.54
CA SER A 47 -6.69 -5.93 11.09
C SER A 47 -6.10 -4.57 10.77
N LEU A 48 -5.10 -4.11 11.53
CA LEU A 48 -4.39 -2.86 11.27
C LEU A 48 -3.63 -2.90 9.94
N VAL A 49 -2.96 -4.02 9.67
CA VAL A 49 -2.23 -4.24 8.41
C VAL A 49 -3.20 -4.25 7.23
N ASP A 50 -4.30 -5.01 7.31
CA ASP A 50 -5.33 -5.08 6.27
C ASP A 50 -5.93 -3.68 5.99
N SER A 51 -6.22 -2.91 7.04
CA SER A 51 -6.72 -1.54 6.96
C SER A 51 -5.70 -0.58 6.31
N PHE A 52 -4.42 -0.71 6.64
CA PHE A 52 -3.35 0.08 6.01
C PHE A 52 -3.16 -0.27 4.53
N GLU A 53 -3.22 -1.55 4.16
CA GLU A 53 -3.18 -2.02 2.77
C GLU A 53 -4.31 -1.39 1.94
N LEU A 54 -5.52 -1.33 2.51
CA LEU A 54 -6.67 -0.70 1.87
C LEU A 54 -6.46 0.80 1.64
N LEU A 55 -6.08 1.56 2.67
CA LEU A 55 -5.79 3.00 2.55
C LEU A 55 -4.69 3.27 1.52
N SER A 56 -3.62 2.46 1.55
CA SER A 56 -2.53 2.55 0.59
C SER A 56 -3.04 2.37 -0.84
N SER A 57 -3.88 1.37 -1.08
CA SER A 57 -4.45 1.13 -2.40
C SER A 57 -5.30 2.30 -2.91
N TRP A 58 -6.07 2.95 -2.03
CA TRP A 58 -6.88 4.13 -2.37
C TRP A 58 -6.00 5.33 -2.70
N ALA A 59 -4.95 5.57 -1.91
CA ALA A 59 -3.98 6.63 -2.18
C ALA A 59 -3.30 6.42 -3.54
N ILE A 60 -2.95 5.17 -3.90
CA ILE A 60 -2.36 4.84 -5.20
C ILE A 60 -3.36 5.02 -6.34
N LYS A 61 -4.60 4.59 -6.14
CA LYS A 61 -5.69 4.80 -7.11
C LYS A 61 -5.84 6.28 -7.43
N GLU A 62 -5.87 7.12 -6.40
CA GLU A 62 -5.98 8.57 -6.56
C GLU A 62 -4.74 9.17 -7.25
N PHE A 63 -3.53 8.85 -6.78
CA PHE A 63 -2.31 9.43 -7.33
C PHE A 63 -2.13 9.14 -8.83
N PHE A 64 -2.39 7.91 -9.26
CA PHE A 64 -2.26 7.54 -10.68
C PHE A 64 -3.54 7.69 -11.48
N GLN A 65 -4.65 8.08 -10.85
CA GLN A 65 -5.97 8.18 -11.48
C GLN A 65 -6.38 6.85 -12.12
N CYS A 66 -6.22 5.76 -11.35
CA CYS A 66 -6.56 4.42 -11.78
C CYS A 66 -8.08 4.23 -11.82
N GLY A 67 -8.58 3.60 -12.87
CA GLY A 67 -10.00 3.25 -12.95
C GLY A 67 -10.37 2.12 -11.99
N ASN A 68 -9.44 1.19 -11.77
CA ASN A 68 -9.64 0.02 -10.92
C ASN A 68 -8.45 -0.20 -9.99
N VAL A 69 -8.76 -0.71 -8.79
CA VAL A 69 -7.81 -1.24 -7.83
C VAL A 69 -8.38 -2.53 -7.27
N TRP A 70 -7.54 -3.57 -7.20
CA TRP A 70 -7.90 -4.89 -6.70
C TRP A 70 -6.99 -5.24 -5.54
N GLN A 71 -7.57 -5.60 -4.40
CA GLN A 71 -6.84 -6.16 -3.27
C GLN A 71 -6.43 -7.59 -3.58
N THR A 72 -5.17 -7.90 -3.32
CA THR A 72 -4.58 -9.25 -3.44
C THR A 72 -4.02 -9.75 -2.11
N GLY A 73 -3.82 -8.85 -1.14
CA GLY A 73 -3.33 -9.13 0.21
C GLY A 73 -4.30 -9.87 1.13
N ALA A 74 -3.97 -9.93 2.42
CA ALA A 74 -4.67 -10.74 3.42
C ALA A 74 -6.13 -10.31 3.69
N GLY A 75 -6.50 -9.10 3.27
CA GLY A 75 -7.88 -8.58 3.27
C GLY A 75 -8.73 -8.97 2.06
N SER A 76 -8.16 -9.62 1.03
CA SER A 76 -8.93 -10.11 -0.11
C SER A 76 -9.85 -11.27 0.30
N ALA A 77 -11.15 -11.16 0.00
CA ALA A 77 -12.12 -12.24 0.19
C ALA A 77 -11.98 -13.35 -0.87
N CYS A 78 -11.09 -13.20 -1.84
CA CYS A 78 -10.92 -14.08 -2.98
C CYS A 78 -9.45 -14.51 -3.12
N SER A 79 -9.23 -15.67 -3.75
CA SER A 79 -7.88 -16.14 -4.03
C SER A 79 -7.16 -15.23 -5.04
N LEU A 80 -5.83 -15.29 -5.10
CA LEU A 80 -5.06 -14.57 -6.12
C LEU A 80 -5.54 -14.94 -7.53
N GLU A 81 -5.84 -16.21 -7.79
CA GLU A 81 -6.41 -16.69 -9.06
C GLU A 81 -7.71 -15.96 -9.42
N ASP A 82 -8.63 -15.84 -8.48
CA ASP A 82 -9.90 -15.12 -8.69
C ASP A 82 -9.66 -13.64 -9.00
N VAL A 83 -8.72 -13.01 -8.30
CA VAL A 83 -8.39 -11.60 -8.52
C VAL A 83 -7.79 -11.40 -9.91
N ILE A 84 -6.84 -12.26 -10.31
CA ILE A 84 -6.26 -12.21 -11.66
C ILE A 84 -7.33 -12.49 -12.72
N GLY A 85 -8.25 -13.44 -12.49
CA GLY A 85 -9.38 -13.69 -13.38
C GLY A 85 -10.25 -12.44 -13.60
N ARG A 86 -10.59 -11.71 -12.53
CA ARG A 86 -11.33 -10.45 -12.63
C ARG A 86 -10.56 -9.36 -13.36
N ILE A 87 -9.25 -9.27 -13.13
CA ILE A 87 -8.40 -8.31 -13.85
C ILE A 87 -8.41 -8.65 -15.35
N HIS A 88 -8.33 -9.94 -15.70
CA HIS A 88 -8.39 -10.40 -17.07
C HIS A 88 -9.72 -10.06 -17.75
N GLU A 89 -10.84 -10.24 -17.07
CA GLU A 89 -12.16 -9.88 -17.60
C GLU A 89 -12.27 -8.38 -17.93
N VAL A 90 -11.67 -7.53 -17.10
CA VAL A 90 -11.70 -6.08 -17.25
C VAL A 90 -10.71 -5.58 -18.31
N THR A 91 -9.48 -6.12 -18.30
CA THR A 91 -8.35 -5.57 -19.07
C THR A 91 -8.00 -6.40 -20.31
N GLY A 92 -8.38 -7.67 -20.36
CA GLY A 92 -7.87 -8.64 -21.34
C GLY A 92 -6.37 -8.96 -21.17
N GLU A 93 -5.74 -8.45 -20.12
CA GLU A 93 -4.35 -8.68 -19.73
C GLU A 93 -4.29 -9.43 -18.40
N LEU A 94 -3.09 -9.88 -17.99
CA LEU A 94 -2.87 -10.75 -16.82
C LEU A 94 -3.71 -12.03 -16.86
N GLU A 95 -3.12 -13.12 -17.34
CA GLU A 95 -3.79 -14.43 -17.39
C GLU A 95 -3.21 -15.34 -16.31
N TRP A 96 -4.06 -15.94 -15.49
CA TRP A 96 -3.63 -16.94 -14.51
C TRP A 96 -2.95 -18.11 -15.22
N ALA A 97 -1.66 -18.31 -14.92
CA ALA A 97 -0.81 -19.26 -15.62
C ALA A 97 0.36 -19.68 -14.72
N PRO A 98 0.10 -20.38 -13.59
CA PRO A 98 1.15 -20.76 -12.67
C PRO A 98 2.14 -21.75 -13.29
N ASP A 99 3.42 -21.63 -12.93
CA ASP A 99 4.48 -22.52 -13.41
C ASP A 99 4.18 -23.99 -13.07
N LYS A 100 4.26 -24.88 -14.08
CA LYS A 100 3.94 -26.32 -13.95
C LYS A 100 4.81 -27.07 -12.92
N ASN A 101 5.98 -26.54 -12.60
CA ASN A 101 6.93 -27.14 -11.65
C ASN A 101 6.66 -26.70 -10.20
N PHE A 102 5.64 -25.89 -9.96
CA PHE A 102 5.26 -25.49 -8.61
C PHE A 102 4.41 -26.59 -7.97
N PRO A 103 4.71 -27.02 -6.72
CA PRO A 103 3.94 -28.07 -6.07
C PRO A 103 2.48 -27.65 -5.95
N SER A 104 1.57 -28.49 -6.46
CA SER A 104 0.12 -28.33 -6.32
C SER A 104 -0.36 -28.38 -4.86
N SER A 105 0.52 -28.74 -3.92
CA SER A 105 0.30 -28.66 -2.47
C SER A 105 0.42 -27.24 -1.89
N VAL A 106 0.83 -26.23 -2.69
CA VAL A 106 0.79 -24.81 -2.28
C VAL A 106 -0.63 -24.26 -2.50
N VAL A 107 -1.59 -24.82 -1.77
CA VAL A 107 -3.02 -24.47 -1.79
C VAL A 107 -3.31 -23.06 -1.21
N SER A 108 -2.31 -22.21 -0.98
CA SER A 108 -2.55 -20.82 -0.53
C SER A 108 -1.38 -19.89 -0.79
N VAL A 109 -1.00 -19.70 -2.06
CA VAL A 109 -0.28 -18.47 -2.39
C VAL A 109 -1.28 -17.33 -2.22
N LYS A 110 -1.22 -16.64 -1.07
CA LYS A 110 -2.18 -15.59 -0.72
C LYS A 110 -2.11 -14.45 -1.72
N ASP A 111 -0.94 -13.86 -1.86
CA ASP A 111 -0.75 -12.53 -2.47
C ASP A 111 0.43 -12.46 -3.45
N ALA A 112 1.30 -13.48 -3.48
CA ALA A 112 2.53 -13.50 -4.27
C ALA A 112 3.45 -12.28 -4.02
N GLY A 113 3.39 -11.70 -2.82
CA GLY A 113 4.10 -10.46 -2.49
C GLY A 113 3.54 -9.23 -3.19
N LEU A 114 2.24 -9.22 -3.48
CA LEU A 114 1.47 -8.07 -3.94
C LEU A 114 0.26 -7.89 -3.01
N ASP A 115 0.15 -6.75 -2.33
CA ASP A 115 -1.04 -6.46 -1.51
C ASP A 115 -2.19 -5.90 -2.36
N PHE A 116 -1.85 -5.18 -3.44
CA PHE A 116 -2.84 -4.67 -4.39
C PHE A 116 -2.26 -4.53 -5.81
N ILE A 117 -3.17 -4.56 -6.78
CA ILE A 117 -2.90 -4.26 -8.18
C ILE A 117 -3.82 -3.12 -8.60
N SER A 118 -3.28 -2.08 -9.23
CA SER A 118 -4.09 -1.02 -9.84
C SER A 118 -3.87 -0.95 -11.34
N HIS A 119 -4.88 -0.51 -12.08
CA HIS A 119 -4.79 -0.36 -13.53
C HIS A 119 -5.34 0.99 -13.98
N ARG A 120 -4.55 1.67 -14.83
CA ARG A 120 -4.94 2.89 -15.51
C ARG A 120 -5.01 2.65 -17.01
N ASN A 121 -6.20 2.86 -17.58
CA ASN A 121 -6.37 2.89 -19.03
C ASN A 121 -5.60 4.07 -19.63
N LEU A 122 -5.02 3.87 -20.81
CA LEU A 122 -4.48 4.96 -21.60
C LEU A 122 -5.61 5.73 -22.29
N ILE A 123 -5.23 6.87 -22.88
CA ILE A 123 -6.16 7.82 -23.52
C ILE A 123 -6.95 7.21 -24.70
N ASP A 124 -6.53 6.06 -25.22
CA ASP A 124 -7.12 5.40 -26.38
C ASP A 124 -8.25 4.42 -26.04
N LEU A 125 -8.60 4.28 -24.76
CA LEU A 125 -9.74 3.49 -24.23
C LEU A 125 -9.74 2.01 -24.65
N ARG A 126 -8.61 1.49 -25.13
CA ARG A 126 -8.48 0.06 -25.41
C ARG A 126 -8.56 -0.71 -24.09
N LYS A 127 -9.14 -1.92 -24.15
CA LYS A 127 -9.26 -2.79 -22.97
C LYS A 127 -7.89 -3.13 -22.39
N GLY A 128 -6.92 -3.42 -23.26
CA GLY A 128 -5.53 -3.68 -22.89
C GLY A 128 -4.54 -2.66 -23.47
N GLY A 129 -3.30 -2.73 -23.01
CA GLY A 129 -2.23 -1.76 -23.25
C GLY A 129 -2.17 -0.65 -22.18
N GLY A 130 -2.86 -0.82 -21.06
CA GLY A 130 -2.83 0.12 -19.95
C GLY A 130 -1.59 -0.01 -19.08
N ILE A 131 -1.51 0.81 -18.02
CA ILE A 131 -0.40 0.76 -17.07
C ILE A 131 -0.87 0.07 -15.80
N PHE A 132 -0.19 -1.03 -15.46
CA PHE A 132 -0.36 -1.71 -14.19
C PHE A 132 0.57 -1.14 -13.12
N TYR A 133 0.04 -1.01 -11.91
CA TYR A 133 0.80 -0.64 -10.72
C TYR A 133 0.71 -1.79 -9.72
N PHE A 134 1.85 -2.41 -9.44
CA PHE A 134 1.96 -3.57 -8.56
C PHE A 134 2.42 -3.09 -7.19
N GLY A 135 1.53 -3.16 -6.21
CA GLY A 135 1.68 -2.55 -4.91
C GLY A 135 2.02 -3.54 -3.81
N GLN A 136 2.98 -3.18 -2.97
CA GLN A 136 3.24 -3.83 -1.69
C GLN A 136 3.27 -2.76 -0.58
N SER A 137 2.69 -3.09 0.56
CA SER A 137 2.60 -2.28 1.76
C SER A 137 3.41 -2.94 2.87
N ALA A 138 3.98 -2.13 3.76
CA ALA A 138 4.66 -2.65 4.93
C ALA A 138 4.45 -1.77 6.17
N CYS A 139 3.74 -2.32 7.16
CA CYS A 139 3.56 -1.67 8.46
C CYS A 139 4.73 -1.93 9.43
N GLY A 140 5.45 -3.05 9.30
CA GLY A 140 6.50 -3.48 10.23
C GLY A 140 7.86 -2.81 10.01
N ASN A 141 8.75 -2.88 11.01
CA ASN A 141 10.13 -2.37 10.94
C ASN A 141 11.03 -3.21 10.03
N ASP A 142 10.57 -4.39 9.62
CA ASP A 142 11.21 -5.28 8.65
C ASP A 142 10.95 -4.84 7.20
N TRP A 143 10.28 -3.69 7.00
CA TRP A 143 10.02 -3.11 5.68
C TRP A 143 11.26 -3.04 4.77
N PRO A 144 12.51 -2.75 5.22
CA PRO A 144 13.66 -2.71 4.31
C PRO A 144 13.93 -4.06 3.65
N SER A 145 13.73 -5.15 4.39
CA SER A 145 13.88 -6.52 3.88
C SER A 145 12.74 -6.88 2.93
N LYS A 146 11.50 -6.43 3.22
CA LYS A 146 10.34 -6.64 2.33
C LYS A 146 10.51 -5.96 0.98
N VAL A 147 11.07 -4.74 0.93
CA VAL A 147 11.37 -4.09 -0.36
C VAL A 147 12.32 -4.95 -1.18
N LYS A 148 13.39 -5.47 -0.55
CA LYS A 148 14.40 -6.30 -1.22
C LYS A 148 13.84 -7.62 -1.72
N ILE A 149 12.96 -8.25 -0.96
CA ILE A 149 12.55 -9.63 -1.23
C ILE A 149 11.28 -9.67 -2.09
N ASP A 150 10.23 -8.95 -1.71
CA ASP A 150 8.91 -9.17 -2.32
C ASP A 150 8.76 -8.42 -3.65
N LEU A 151 9.23 -7.18 -3.72
CA LEU A 151 9.13 -6.39 -4.95
C LEU A 151 10.30 -6.62 -5.93
N ARG A 152 11.51 -6.98 -5.48
CA ARG A 152 12.63 -7.19 -6.43
C ARG A 152 12.60 -8.56 -7.08
N GLU A 153 12.27 -9.61 -6.34
CA GLU A 153 12.29 -10.99 -6.85
C GLU A 153 11.18 -11.26 -7.87
N ASN A 154 10.22 -10.34 -8.03
CA ASN A 154 9.07 -10.47 -8.93
C ASN A 154 8.37 -11.82 -8.74
N ARG A 155 8.12 -12.20 -7.48
CA ARG A 155 7.54 -13.51 -7.12
C ARG A 155 6.25 -13.78 -7.89
N TYR A 156 5.49 -12.73 -8.18
CA TYR A 156 4.29 -12.72 -9.01
C TYR A 156 4.47 -13.34 -10.41
N LYS A 157 5.66 -13.24 -11.04
CA LYS A 157 5.91 -13.72 -12.42
C LYS A 157 5.68 -15.22 -12.60
N ARG A 158 5.68 -15.98 -11.51
CA ARG A 158 5.47 -17.44 -11.51
C ARG A 158 4.00 -17.85 -11.51
N PHE A 159 3.08 -16.89 -11.35
CA PHE A 159 1.65 -17.18 -11.14
C PHE A 159 0.77 -16.76 -12.32
N PHE A 160 1.17 -15.74 -13.06
CA PHE A 160 0.37 -15.22 -14.17
C PHE A 160 1.25 -14.64 -15.28
N ARG A 161 0.71 -14.61 -16.49
CA ARG A 161 1.35 -13.98 -17.65
C ARG A 161 1.47 -12.48 -17.43
N GLU A 162 2.64 -11.93 -17.74
CA GLU A 162 2.88 -10.49 -17.62
C GLU A 162 2.01 -9.69 -18.59
N PRO A 163 1.65 -8.44 -18.24
CA PRO A 163 0.92 -7.56 -19.15
C PRO A 163 1.84 -7.08 -20.28
N TYR A 164 1.27 -6.41 -21.27
CA TYR A 164 2.02 -5.94 -22.44
C TYR A 164 3.11 -4.92 -22.09
N ALA A 165 2.88 -4.12 -21.04
CA ALA A 165 3.84 -3.18 -20.49
C ALA A 165 4.31 -3.66 -19.12
N ASN A 166 5.61 -3.48 -18.82
CA ASN A 166 6.13 -3.80 -17.50
C ASN A 166 5.38 -3.00 -16.41
N PRO A 167 4.84 -3.66 -15.36
CA PRO A 167 4.16 -2.98 -14.28
C PRO A 167 5.10 -2.01 -13.54
N VAL A 168 4.57 -0.87 -13.12
CA VAL A 168 5.25 0.05 -12.21
C VAL A 168 5.14 -0.51 -10.80
N LYS A 169 6.29 -0.73 -10.14
CA LYS A 169 6.30 -1.18 -8.75
C LYS A 169 6.00 -0.04 -7.81
N VAL A 170 5.14 -0.28 -6.83
CA VAL A 170 4.73 0.70 -5.83
C VAL A 170 4.95 0.11 -4.43
N PHE A 171 5.60 0.86 -3.56
CA PHE A 171 5.82 0.47 -2.19
C PHE A 171 5.24 1.52 -1.24
N THR A 172 4.45 1.11 -0.25
CA THR A 172 3.81 2.03 0.69
C THR A 172 4.22 1.73 2.13
N ILE A 173 4.48 2.79 2.90
CA ILE A 173 4.92 2.67 4.29
C ILE A 173 4.39 3.80 5.19
N PRO A 174 4.10 3.52 6.46
CA PRO A 174 3.67 4.52 7.44
C PRO A 174 4.84 5.33 8.03
N TYR A 175 6.08 5.01 7.65
CA TYR A 175 7.28 5.69 8.09
C TYR A 175 7.52 6.96 7.25
N LEU A 176 8.16 7.97 7.84
CA LEU A 176 8.61 9.16 7.11
C LEU A 176 10.01 8.92 6.56
N LEU A 177 10.21 9.21 5.28
CA LEU A 177 11.53 9.13 4.66
C LEU A 177 12.28 10.45 4.79
N ALA A 178 13.13 10.53 5.82
CA ALA A 178 14.11 11.59 5.91
C ALA A 178 15.31 11.30 5.01
N SER A 179 15.87 12.34 4.41
CA SER A 179 17.01 12.31 3.47
C SER A 179 18.30 11.69 4.03
N SER A 180 18.37 11.42 5.33
CA SER A 180 19.52 10.78 6.01
C SER A 180 19.40 9.26 6.18
N HIS A 181 18.36 8.60 5.66
CA HIS A 181 18.21 7.15 5.79
C HIS A 181 18.93 6.40 4.65
N GLU A 182 20.23 6.15 4.80
CA GLU A 182 21.04 5.31 3.89
C GLU A 182 20.40 3.94 3.64
N LYS A 183 19.86 3.30 4.69
CA LYS A 183 19.14 2.02 4.59
C LYS A 183 17.98 2.09 3.59
N MET A 184 17.39 3.26 3.40
CA MET A 184 16.27 3.46 2.49
C MET A 184 16.73 3.57 1.03
N LEU A 185 17.75 4.40 0.77
CA LEU A 185 18.38 4.49 -0.54
C LEU A 185 18.92 3.12 -0.96
N GLU A 186 19.54 2.38 -0.04
CA GLU A 186 19.99 1.01 -0.31
C GLU A 186 18.82 0.06 -0.61
N ALA A 187 17.71 0.16 0.13
CA ALA A 187 16.53 -0.68 -0.07
C ALA A 187 15.74 -0.32 -1.35
N THR A 188 15.84 0.90 -1.87
CA THR A 188 14.94 1.40 -2.94
C THR A 188 15.64 1.85 -4.22
N SER A 189 16.97 2.00 -4.22
CA SER A 189 17.74 2.57 -5.35
C SER A 189 17.60 1.80 -6.66
N ASP A 190 17.41 0.49 -6.60
CA ASP A 190 17.27 -0.43 -7.75
C ASP A 190 15.84 -0.96 -7.89
N LEU A 191 14.89 -0.49 -7.08
CA LEU A 191 13.50 -0.95 -7.11
C LEU A 191 12.85 -0.68 -8.47
N CYS A 192 13.36 0.30 -9.24
CA CYS A 192 12.72 0.80 -10.46
C CYS A 192 11.21 1.05 -10.25
N GLY A 193 10.87 1.68 -9.12
CA GLY A 193 9.51 1.84 -8.63
C GLY A 193 9.34 3.11 -7.79
N LEU A 194 8.13 3.29 -7.25
CA LEU A 194 7.74 4.49 -6.51
C LEU A 194 7.42 4.15 -5.06
N VAL A 195 8.00 4.92 -4.13
CA VAL A 195 7.76 4.75 -2.69
C VAL A 195 6.81 5.85 -2.20
N PHE A 196 5.78 5.45 -1.47
CA PHE A 196 4.80 6.32 -0.83
C PHE A 196 4.96 6.20 0.67
N ASP A 197 5.65 7.19 1.23
CA ASP A 197 5.89 7.29 2.66
C ASP A 197 4.75 8.01 3.38
N ARG A 198 4.86 8.15 4.70
CA ARG A 198 3.85 8.85 5.50
C ARG A 198 3.47 10.21 4.91
N SER A 199 4.44 10.97 4.42
CA SER A 199 4.18 12.31 3.90
C SER A 199 3.35 12.29 2.61
N ARG A 200 3.68 11.40 1.68
CA ARG A 200 2.93 11.24 0.43
C ARG A 200 1.53 10.69 0.69
N LEU A 201 1.43 9.65 1.52
CA LEU A 201 0.14 9.05 1.91
C LEU A 201 -0.75 10.06 2.63
N THR A 202 -0.20 10.85 3.56
CA THR A 202 -0.94 11.94 4.23
C THR A 202 -1.52 12.91 3.22
N SER A 203 -0.68 13.40 2.29
CA SER A 203 -1.13 14.39 1.31
C SER A 203 -2.26 13.87 0.43
N LEU A 204 -2.19 12.60 0.03
CA LEU A 204 -3.18 11.95 -0.84
C LEU A 204 -4.49 11.70 -0.11
N LEU A 205 -4.44 11.00 1.03
CA LEU A 205 -5.63 10.64 1.78
C LEU A 205 -6.34 11.88 2.36
N CYS A 206 -5.60 12.93 2.73
CA CYS A 206 -6.21 14.20 3.13
C CYS A 206 -7.03 14.84 1.99
N GLY A 207 -6.59 14.70 0.74
CA GLY A 207 -7.35 15.13 -0.43
C GLY A 207 -8.61 14.30 -0.70
N MET A 208 -8.74 13.15 -0.05
CA MET A 208 -9.86 12.21 -0.18
C MET A 208 -10.80 12.25 1.03
N LEU A 209 -10.62 13.19 1.97
CA LEU A 209 -11.44 13.24 3.19
C LEU A 209 -12.91 13.59 2.92
N ASP A 210 -13.30 14.04 1.74
CA ASP A 210 -14.72 14.20 1.41
C ASP A 210 -15.44 12.85 1.24
N ASP A 211 -14.69 11.76 1.04
CA ASP A 211 -15.19 10.39 0.99
C ASP A 211 -15.38 9.82 2.41
N SER A 212 -16.60 9.35 2.70
CA SER A 212 -16.95 8.78 4.01
C SER A 212 -16.22 7.49 4.33
N ASP A 213 -15.96 6.66 3.32
CA ASP A 213 -15.33 5.35 3.49
C ASP A 213 -13.86 5.54 3.87
N VAL A 214 -13.22 6.54 3.24
CA VAL A 214 -11.85 6.95 3.58
C VAL A 214 -11.76 7.45 5.02
N LYS A 215 -12.69 8.31 5.45
CA LYS A 215 -12.76 8.81 6.83
C LYS A 215 -12.96 7.70 7.87
N GLU A 216 -13.88 6.78 7.60
CA GLU A 216 -14.17 5.64 8.47
C GLU A 216 -12.92 4.75 8.61
N GLU A 217 -12.25 4.46 7.50
CA GLU A 217 -11.06 3.62 7.50
C GLU A 217 -9.87 4.28 8.20
N ILE A 218 -9.68 5.60 8.06
CA ILE A 218 -8.67 6.36 8.83
C ILE A 218 -8.94 6.28 10.34
N SER A 219 -10.21 6.41 10.74
CA SER A 219 -10.64 6.32 12.14
C SER A 219 -10.43 4.90 12.69
N ARG A 220 -10.67 3.88 11.86
CA ARG A 220 -10.40 2.48 12.16
C ARG A 220 -8.91 2.21 12.35
N VAL A 221 -8.06 2.70 11.44
CA VAL A 221 -6.60 2.60 11.56
C VAL A 221 -6.11 3.26 12.84
N TYR A 222 -6.60 4.46 13.16
CA TYR A 222 -6.25 5.15 14.41
C TYR A 222 -6.56 4.27 15.63
N THR A 223 -7.79 3.78 15.73
CA THR A 223 -8.25 2.95 16.87
C THR A 223 -7.46 1.66 17.01
N LEU A 224 -7.19 0.98 15.89
CA LEU A 224 -6.41 -0.26 15.87
C LEU A 224 -4.95 -0.01 16.24
N ALA A 225 -4.36 1.08 15.74
CA ALA A 225 -3.00 1.46 16.07
C ALA A 225 -2.86 1.80 17.56
N GLU A 226 -3.81 2.51 18.17
CA GLU A 226 -3.81 2.75 19.63
C GLU A 226 -3.81 1.44 20.43
N LYS A 227 -4.64 0.46 20.06
CA LYS A 227 -4.65 -0.86 20.71
C LYS A 227 -3.33 -1.60 20.58
N CYS A 228 -2.65 -1.47 19.44
CA CYS A 228 -1.33 -2.08 19.21
C CYS A 228 -0.18 -1.35 19.96
N ASN A 229 -0.43 -0.16 20.51
CA ASN A 229 0.52 0.64 21.27
C ASN A 229 0.30 0.60 22.80
N GLN A 230 -0.82 0.05 23.28
CA GLN A 230 -1.07 -0.33 24.68
C GLN A 230 -0.61 -1.75 24.92
#